data_AF-A0A940KBM8-F1
#
_entry.id   AF-A0A940KBM8-F1
#
_cell.length_a   1.000
_cell.length_b   1.000
_cell.length_c   1.000
_cell.angle_alpha   90.00
_cell.angle_beta   90.00
_cell.angle_gamma   90.00
#
_symmetry.space_group_name_H-M   'P 1'
#
loop_
_entity.id
_entity.type
_entity.pdbx_description
1 polymer ?
#
loop_
_entity_poly.entity_id
_entity_poly.type
_entity_poly.pdbx_seq_one_letter_code
_entity_poly.pdbx_strand_id
1 'polypeptide(L)'
;PQLGFVGFNSSLFTTLTSEVAANWLVAYAEQRLALPSMNEMIADMDLMEKWRTGSRPIASEFSGTCVAPFNYYHLDLLMRDMGLKRKLSLSPFEYLKPIDPKDYHQLLRGKRKSMIRGLKTEPEYQFY
;
A
#
# COMPACT_ATOMS: atom_id res chain seq x y z
N PRO A 1 12.14 -11.63 -8.93
CA PRO A 1 10.70 -11.61 -9.29
C PRO A 1 10.50 -10.69 -10.50
N GLN A 2 9.95 -11.17 -11.62
CA GLN A 2 9.73 -10.35 -12.84
C GLN A 2 8.23 -10.15 -13.15
N LEU A 3 7.37 -10.39 -12.17
CA LEU A 3 5.92 -10.30 -12.32
C LEU A 3 5.32 -9.61 -11.10
N GLY A 4 4.43 -8.66 -11.34
CA GLY A 4 3.60 -8.02 -10.33
C GLY A 4 2.17 -7.88 -10.84
N PHE A 5 1.22 -7.83 -9.92
CA PHE A 5 -0.20 -7.69 -10.22
C PHE A 5 -0.66 -6.28 -9.83
N VAL A 6 -1.36 -5.59 -10.72
CA VAL A 6 -1.93 -4.27 -10.49
C VAL A 6 -3.43 -4.33 -10.77
N GLY A 7 -4.24 -3.73 -9.90
CA GLY A 7 -5.71 -3.71 -10.07
C GLY A 7 -6.44 -4.98 -9.66
N PHE A 8 -5.76 -5.92 -9.00
CA PHE A 8 -6.40 -7.12 -8.42
C PHE A 8 -7.17 -6.82 -7.11
N ASN A 9 -7.03 -5.59 -6.60
CA ASN A 9 -7.71 -5.11 -5.40
C ASN A 9 -9.02 -4.43 -5.76
N SER A 10 -10.14 -4.87 -5.17
CA SER A 10 -11.44 -4.23 -5.35
C SER A 10 -11.66 -3.12 -4.29
N SER A 11 -12.03 -1.91 -4.73
CA SER A 11 -12.24 -0.76 -3.87
C SER A 11 -13.09 0.34 -4.54
N LEU A 12 -13.61 1.29 -3.75
CA LEU A 12 -14.20 2.53 -4.28
C LEU A 12 -13.18 3.41 -5.01
N PHE A 13 -11.87 3.21 -4.76
CA PHE A 13 -10.78 3.98 -5.37
C PHE A 13 -9.84 3.09 -6.20
N THR A 14 -10.36 2.04 -6.85
CA THR A 14 -9.54 1.07 -7.62
C THR A 14 -8.65 1.74 -8.67
N THR A 15 -9.10 2.81 -9.32
CA THR A 15 -8.29 3.55 -10.29
C THR A 15 -7.05 4.18 -9.65
N LEU A 16 -7.24 4.86 -8.52
CA LEU A 16 -6.15 5.50 -7.77
C LEU A 16 -5.19 4.48 -7.16
N THR A 17 -5.71 3.42 -6.53
CA THR A 17 -4.86 2.36 -5.95
C THR A 17 -4.05 1.65 -7.03
N SER A 18 -4.65 1.43 -8.21
CA SER A 18 -3.94 0.86 -9.36
C SER A 18 -2.85 1.78 -9.91
N GLU A 19 -3.09 3.09 -9.98
CA GLU A 19 -2.07 4.07 -10.41
C GLU A 19 -0.86 4.08 -9.47
N VAL A 20 -1.10 4.12 -8.16
CA VAL A 20 -0.02 4.12 -7.16
C VAL A 20 0.71 2.77 -7.15
N ALA A 21 -0.01 1.64 -7.26
CA ALA A 21 0.60 0.31 -7.36
C ALA A 21 1.45 0.15 -8.64
N ALA A 22 1.01 0.70 -9.78
CA ALA A 22 1.81 0.69 -11.01
C ALA A 22 3.12 1.47 -10.83
N ASN A 23 3.09 2.65 -10.19
CA ASN A 23 4.29 3.42 -9.89
C ASN A 23 5.25 2.66 -8.95
N TRP A 24 4.71 1.98 -7.95
CA TRP A 24 5.50 1.13 -7.05
C TRP A 24 6.15 -0.04 -7.82
N LEU A 25 5.41 -0.69 -8.73
CA LEU A 25 5.93 -1.78 -9.54
C LEU A 25 7.04 -1.32 -10.48
N VAL A 26 6.91 -0.12 -11.06
CA VAL A 26 7.99 0.50 -11.85
C VAL A 26 9.22 0.75 -10.98
N ALA A 27 9.06 1.32 -9.78
CA ALA A 27 10.17 1.52 -8.85
C ALA A 27 10.86 0.21 -8.45
N TYR A 28 10.10 -0.87 -8.31
CA TYR A 28 10.62 -2.21 -8.11
C TYR A 28 11.40 -2.73 -9.33
N ALA A 29 10.85 -2.60 -10.53
CA ALA A 29 11.51 -3.00 -11.78
C ALA A 29 12.81 -2.22 -12.04
N GLU A 30 12.86 -0.95 -11.63
CA GLU A 30 14.06 -0.11 -11.66
C GLU A 30 15.06 -0.42 -10.52
N GLN A 31 14.82 -1.48 -9.73
CA GLN A 31 15.66 -1.91 -8.60
C GLN A 31 15.83 -0.83 -7.51
N ARG A 32 14.88 0.10 -7.42
CA ARG A 32 14.84 1.14 -6.38
C ARG A 32 14.16 0.67 -5.09
N LEU A 33 13.51 -0.49 -5.14
CA LEU A 33 12.85 -1.12 -4.00
C LEU A 33 13.50 -2.48 -3.70
N ALA A 34 13.82 -2.70 -2.44
CA ALA A 34 14.33 -3.98 -1.95
C ALA A 34 13.22 -4.75 -1.26
N LEU A 35 12.71 -5.80 -1.92
CA LEU A 35 11.73 -6.70 -1.32
C LEU A 35 12.29 -7.37 -0.04
N PRO A 36 11.41 -7.72 0.92
CA PRO A 36 11.80 -8.53 2.05
C PRO A 36 12.19 -9.95 1.60
N SER A 37 12.74 -10.75 2.51
CA SER A 37 13.00 -12.15 2.24
C SER A 37 11.71 -12.92 1.97
N MET A 38 11.82 -14.05 1.27
CA MET A 38 10.67 -14.89 0.95
C MET A 38 9.93 -15.37 2.20
N ASN A 39 10.66 -15.70 3.28
CA ASN A 39 10.07 -16.14 4.53
C ASN A 39 9.26 -15.03 5.22
N GLU A 40 9.77 -13.79 5.18
CA GLU A 40 9.06 -12.62 5.70
C GLU A 40 7.79 -12.33 4.89
N MET A 41 7.86 -12.42 3.56
CA MET A 41 6.68 -12.25 2.70
C MET A 41 5.60 -13.31 2.98
N ILE A 42 5.99 -14.58 3.14
CA ILE A 42 5.04 -15.67 3.45
C ILE A 42 4.42 -15.45 4.84
N ALA A 43 5.22 -15.08 5.84
CA ALA A 43 4.70 -14.79 7.18
C ALA A 43 3.70 -13.63 7.20
N ASP A 44 3.94 -12.58 6.40
CA ASP A 44 3.02 -11.45 6.23
C ASP A 44 1.71 -11.88 5.56
N MET A 45 1.78 -12.74 4.54
CA MET A 45 0.60 -13.32 3.88
C MET A 45 -0.26 -14.13 4.85
N ASP A 46 0.37 -15.02 5.63
CA ASP A 46 -0.32 -15.84 6.63
C ASP A 46 -0.99 -14.98 7.72
N LEU A 47 -0.32 -13.92 8.16
CA LEU A 47 -0.86 -12.98 9.15
C LEU A 47 -2.09 -12.27 8.59
N MET A 48 -2.00 -11.74 7.37
CA MET A 48 -3.10 -11.03 6.73
C MET A 48 -4.28 -11.95 6.41
N GLU A 49 -4.04 -13.20 6.03
CA GLU A 49 -5.09 -14.20 5.81
C GLU A 49 -5.84 -14.52 7.12
N LYS A 50 -5.10 -14.84 8.20
CA LYS A 50 -5.69 -15.11 9.52
C LYS A 50 -6.48 -13.93 10.06
N TRP A 51 -5.96 -12.73 9.89
CA TRP A 51 -6.65 -11.52 10.33
C TRP A 51 -7.92 -11.26 9.52
N ARG A 52 -7.88 -11.35 8.18
CA ARG A 52 -9.06 -11.12 7.34
C ARG A 52 -10.17 -12.12 7.60
N THR A 53 -9.82 -13.40 7.76
CA THR A 53 -10.77 -14.49 8.04
C THR A 53 -11.34 -14.41 9.46
N GLY A 54 -10.52 -14.07 10.45
CA GLY A 54 -10.93 -13.99 11.86
C GLY A 54 -11.69 -12.71 12.22
N SER A 55 -11.29 -11.56 11.70
CA SER A 55 -11.85 -10.25 12.09
C SER A 55 -13.05 -9.82 11.24
N ARG A 56 -13.28 -10.42 10.06
CA ARG A 56 -14.38 -10.05 9.16
C ARG A 56 -15.04 -11.29 8.53
N PRO A 57 -16.15 -11.80 9.08
CA PRO A 57 -16.88 -12.92 8.48
C PRO A 57 -17.30 -12.64 7.02
N ILE A 58 -17.64 -11.38 6.71
CA ILE A 58 -18.01 -10.90 5.36
C ILE A 58 -16.81 -10.78 4.40
N ALA A 59 -15.56 -10.83 4.87
CA ALA A 59 -14.40 -10.82 3.97
C ALA A 59 -14.37 -12.08 3.06
N SER A 60 -15.04 -13.16 3.49
CA SER A 60 -15.26 -14.36 2.67
C SER A 60 -16.10 -14.09 1.42
N GLU A 61 -17.05 -13.14 1.47
CA GLU A 61 -17.96 -12.82 0.36
C GLU A 61 -17.27 -12.04 -0.77
N PHE A 62 -16.22 -11.28 -0.46
CA PHE A 62 -15.41 -10.54 -1.45
C PHE A 62 -14.10 -11.25 -1.81
N SER A 63 -14.00 -12.55 -1.52
CA SER A 63 -12.82 -13.39 -1.75
C SER A 63 -11.53 -12.81 -1.15
N GLY A 64 -11.62 -11.99 -0.09
CA GLY A 64 -10.46 -11.32 0.51
C GLY A 64 -9.73 -10.31 -0.38
N THR A 65 -10.28 -9.95 -1.55
CA THR A 65 -9.68 -9.02 -2.53
C THR A 65 -10.10 -7.56 -2.32
N CYS A 66 -11.10 -7.33 -1.47
CA CYS A 66 -11.58 -5.99 -1.15
C CYS A 66 -10.67 -5.32 -0.12
N VAL A 67 -10.07 -4.19 -0.47
CA VAL A 67 -9.19 -3.39 0.41
C VAL A 67 -9.98 -2.29 1.14
N ALA A 68 -11.29 -2.15 0.91
CA ALA A 68 -12.13 -1.24 1.70
C ALA A 68 -12.25 -1.77 3.15
N PRO A 69 -12.07 -0.97 4.23
CA PRO A 69 -11.82 0.47 4.38
C PRO A 69 -10.34 0.90 4.47
N PHE A 70 -9.38 0.00 4.24
CA PHE A 70 -7.94 0.22 4.43
C PHE A 70 -7.24 0.85 3.22
N ASN A 71 -7.98 1.46 2.30
CA ASN A 71 -7.42 2.06 1.09
C ASN A 71 -6.39 3.16 1.40
N TYR A 72 -6.66 4.00 2.42
CA TYR A 72 -5.70 4.99 2.90
C TYR A 72 -4.40 4.34 3.37
N TYR A 73 -4.53 3.30 4.19
CA TYR A 73 -3.38 2.58 4.74
C TYR A 73 -2.56 1.90 3.63
N HIS A 74 -3.23 1.25 2.68
CA HIS A 74 -2.58 0.61 1.54
C HIS A 74 -1.82 1.62 0.68
N LEU A 75 -2.43 2.76 0.36
CA LEU A 75 -1.77 3.84 -0.37
C LEU A 75 -0.57 4.40 0.41
N ASP A 76 -0.71 4.59 1.72
CA ASP A 76 0.37 5.08 2.58
C ASP A 76 1.57 4.12 2.62
N LEU A 77 1.33 2.80 2.63
CA LEU A 77 2.39 1.80 2.55
C LEU A 77 3.15 1.90 1.22
N LEU A 78 2.45 1.93 0.09
CA LEU A 78 3.09 2.06 -1.23
C LEU A 78 3.89 3.36 -1.35
N MET A 79 3.36 4.47 -0.86
CA MET A 79 4.04 5.76 -0.86
C MET A 79 5.26 5.77 0.07
N ARG A 80 5.16 5.12 1.24
CA ARG A 80 6.27 4.93 2.19
C ARG A 80 7.39 4.13 1.56
N ASP A 81 7.05 3.03 0.91
CA ASP A 81 7.99 2.12 0.26
C ASP A 81 8.77 2.82 -0.84
N MET A 82 8.08 3.63 -1.66
CA MET A 82 8.70 4.49 -2.68
C MET A 82 9.51 5.67 -2.11
N GLY A 83 9.56 5.85 -0.78
CA GLY A 83 10.24 6.97 -0.13
C GLY A 83 9.60 8.33 -0.43
N LEU A 84 8.34 8.34 -0.82
CA LEU A 84 7.57 9.53 -1.16
C LEU A 84 6.93 10.15 0.10
N LYS A 85 6.54 11.42 -0.03
CA LYS A 85 5.71 12.07 0.98
C LYS A 85 4.30 11.46 0.94
N ARG A 86 3.68 11.33 2.11
CA ARG A 86 2.28 10.88 2.26
C ARG A 86 1.29 12.03 2.43
N LYS A 87 1.79 13.26 2.51
CA LYS A 87 1.01 14.48 2.74
C LYS A 87 1.56 15.62 1.92
N LEU A 88 0.67 16.46 1.42
CA LEU A 88 1.04 17.69 0.74
C LEU A 88 1.29 18.81 1.75
N SER A 89 0.50 18.83 2.83
CA SER A 89 0.60 19.84 3.87
C SER A 89 1.01 19.28 5.23
N LEU A 90 1.61 20.14 6.07
CA LEU A 90 1.83 19.88 7.50
C LEU A 90 0.60 20.21 8.36
N SER A 91 -0.47 20.71 7.73
CA SER A 91 -1.72 21.07 8.40
C SER A 91 -2.36 19.85 9.09
N PRO A 92 -2.90 19.99 10.32
CA PRO A 92 -3.64 18.92 10.98
C PRO A 92 -4.93 18.56 10.23
N PHE A 93 -5.48 19.49 9.43
CA PHE A 93 -6.68 19.26 8.62
C PHE A 93 -6.45 18.27 7.46
N GLU A 94 -5.18 17.96 7.13
CA GLU A 94 -4.86 16.98 6.10
C GLU A 94 -5.43 15.59 6.44
N TYR A 95 -5.50 15.24 7.73
CA TYR A 95 -6.08 13.97 8.18
C TYR A 95 -7.61 13.90 8.04
N LEU A 96 -8.27 15.05 7.92
CA LEU A 96 -9.72 15.15 7.74
C LEU A 96 -10.09 15.29 6.26
N LYS A 97 -9.11 15.44 5.37
CA LYS A 97 -9.34 15.62 3.93
C LYS A 97 -9.77 14.29 3.30
N PRO A 98 -10.82 14.28 2.44
CA PRO A 98 -11.15 13.10 1.65
C PRO A 98 -10.03 12.78 0.65
N ILE A 99 -9.92 11.52 0.23
CA ILE A 99 -9.03 11.11 -0.87
C ILE A 99 -9.31 11.97 -2.10
N ASP A 100 -8.28 12.69 -2.55
CA ASP A 100 -8.28 13.39 -3.82
C ASP A 100 -7.15 12.83 -4.70
N PRO A 101 -7.46 12.21 -5.86
CA PRO A 101 -6.45 11.75 -6.81
C PRO A 101 -5.45 12.84 -7.24
N LYS A 102 -5.86 14.11 -7.26
CA LYS A 102 -4.97 15.24 -7.59
C LYS A 102 -3.82 15.37 -6.60
N ASP A 103 -4.04 14.99 -5.34
CA ASP A 103 -2.99 15.06 -4.33
C ASP A 103 -1.93 14.01 -4.61
N TYR A 104 -2.35 12.77 -4.89
CA TYR A 104 -1.45 11.68 -5.23
C TYR A 104 -0.68 11.94 -6.51
N HIS A 105 -1.28 12.62 -7.50
CA HIS A 105 -0.56 13.07 -8.70
C HIS A 105 0.64 13.97 -8.36
N GLN A 106 0.46 14.90 -7.42
CA GLN A 106 1.55 15.77 -6.95
C GLN A 106 2.57 15.01 -6.09
N LEU A 107 2.08 14.12 -5.21
CA LEU A 107 2.95 13.34 -4.32
C LEU A 107 3.85 12.38 -5.09
N LEU A 108 3.34 11.71 -6.13
CA LEU A 108 4.10 10.78 -6.99
C LEU A 108 5.23 11.47 -7.76
N ARG A 109 5.04 12.75 -8.11
CA ARG A 109 6.04 13.61 -8.77
C ARG A 109 6.97 14.34 -7.79
N GLY A 110 6.74 14.17 -6.49
CA GLY A 110 7.51 14.81 -5.44
C GLY A 110 8.96 14.29 -5.35
N LYS A 111 9.80 15.02 -4.61
CA LYS A 111 11.16 14.58 -4.30
C LYS A 111 11.11 13.28 -3.49
N ARG A 112 11.76 12.24 -4.01
CA ARG A 112 11.97 10.94 -3.35
C ARG A 112 13.13 11.07 -2.37
N LYS A 113 12.99 10.52 -1.16
CA LYS A 113 14.15 10.31 -0.29
C LYS A 113 14.97 9.15 -0.87
N SER A 114 16.29 9.29 -0.94
CA SER A 114 17.17 8.17 -1.27
C SER A 114 17.02 7.10 -0.20
N MET A 115 16.42 5.95 -0.53
CA MET A 115 16.41 4.80 0.37
C MET A 115 16.53 3.49 -0.40
N ILE A 116 17.66 2.82 -0.17
CA ILE A 116 17.76 1.36 -0.18
C ILE A 116 17.72 0.96 1.30
N ARG A 117 16.52 0.84 1.87
CA ARG A 117 16.31 0.13 3.13
C ARG A 117 15.37 -1.01 2.81
N GLY A 118 15.71 -2.23 3.25
CA GLY A 118 14.86 -3.40 3.07
C GLY A 118 13.43 -3.08 3.50
N LEU A 119 12.47 -3.39 2.63
CA LEU A 119 11.05 -3.23 2.94
C LEU A 119 10.76 -4.08 4.18
N LYS A 120 10.26 -3.42 5.23
CA LYS A 120 9.84 -4.14 6.44
C LYS A 120 8.47 -4.75 6.19
N THR A 121 8.37 -6.06 6.34
CA THR A 121 7.08 -6.72 6.59
C THR A 121 6.67 -6.39 8.02
N GLU A 122 5.43 -5.98 8.24
CA GLU A 122 4.98 -5.45 9.52
C GLU A 122 4.13 -6.50 10.25
N PRO A 123 4.66 -7.21 11.27
CA PRO A 123 3.83 -7.89 12.27
C PRO A 123 3.28 -6.94 13.35
N GLU A 124 3.61 -5.64 13.32
CA GLU A 124 3.38 -4.70 14.44
C GLU A 124 2.06 -3.93 14.43
N TYR A 125 1.24 -4.00 13.38
CA TYR A 125 -0.05 -3.29 13.40
C TYR A 125 -1.15 -4.16 14.02
N GLN A 126 -1.36 -3.96 15.32
CA GLN A 126 -2.59 -4.36 15.99
C GLN A 126 -3.75 -3.60 15.33
N PHE A 127 -4.46 -4.29 14.45
CA PHE A 127 -5.79 -3.91 14.01
C PHE A 127 -6.72 -4.05 15.24
N TYR A 128 -6.81 -3.00 16.05
CA TYR A 128 -7.79 -2.88 17.12
C TYR A 128 -9.21 -2.72 16.56
#